data_AF-A0A2P0QLF7-F1
#
_entry.id   AF-A0A2P0QLF7-F1
#
_cell.length_a   1.000
_cell.length_b   1.000
_cell.length_c   1.000
_cell.angle_alpha   90.00
_cell.angle_beta   90.00
_cell.angle_gamma   90.00
#
_symmetry.space_group_name_H-M   'P 1'
#
loop_
_entity.id
_entity.type
_entity.pdbx_description
1 polymer ?
#
loop_
_entity_poly.entity_id
_entity_poly.type
_entity_poly.pdbx_seq_one_letter_code
_entity_poly.pdbx_strand_id
1 'polypeptide(L)'
;LAEKTATLGREPAPYTGFVGDTVIRKLGYSLVDGSILGLALVVGIPESSDSAAAICRELQEKYMLTFLSGGVIPSLLHGGVKLGLEYRLVPLGSTPLYGVHFVDIIARVAMMFGGVTPGDAARLLEYAAERAKAIVIVFPGLSDEDIAFVDAMRVLDFPILSLGDYEGGAWIPASSNDVVKKGMDKKGIRVNVTAIP
;
A
#
# COMPACT_ATOMS: atom_id res chain seq x y z
N LEU A 1 0.99 -15.83 9.92
CA LEU A 1 1.34 -15.78 8.46
C LEU A 1 2.61 -16.57 8.12
N ALA A 2 3.76 -16.29 8.76
CA ALA A 2 5.03 -16.95 8.43
C ALA A 2 4.95 -18.49 8.50
N GLU A 3 4.33 -19.02 9.56
CA GLU A 3 4.05 -20.46 9.70
C GLU A 3 3.18 -21.00 8.55
N LYS A 4 2.10 -20.31 8.20
CA LYS A 4 1.22 -20.66 7.07
C LYS A 4 2.03 -20.75 5.78
N THR A 5 2.89 -19.77 5.49
CA THR A 5 3.73 -19.77 4.29
C THR A 5 4.80 -20.87 4.33
N ALA A 6 5.35 -21.21 5.50
CA ALA A 6 6.30 -22.30 5.66
C ALA A 6 5.64 -23.67 5.39
N THR A 7 4.40 -23.85 5.82
CA THR A 7 3.66 -25.11 5.70
C THR A 7 3.00 -25.28 4.33
N LEU A 8 2.33 -24.25 3.81
CA LEU A 8 1.54 -24.31 2.58
C LEU A 8 2.27 -23.78 1.34
N GLY A 9 3.44 -23.16 1.53
CA GLY A 9 4.15 -22.45 0.48
C GLY A 9 3.57 -21.07 0.18
N ARG A 10 4.06 -20.45 -0.90
CA ARG A 10 3.55 -19.16 -1.38
C ARG A 10 2.19 -19.34 -2.03
N GLU A 11 1.34 -18.33 -1.92
CA GLU A 11 0.10 -18.30 -2.67
C GLU A 11 0.39 -18.32 -4.18
N PRO A 12 -0.42 -19.05 -4.97
CA PRO A 12 -0.24 -19.12 -6.41
C PRO A 12 -0.51 -17.77 -7.06
N ALA A 13 -0.14 -17.64 -8.34
CA ALA A 13 -0.52 -16.49 -9.14
C ALA A 13 -2.04 -16.22 -9.03
N PRO A 14 -2.45 -14.95 -8.95
CA PRO A 14 -1.66 -13.75 -9.23
C PRO A 14 -0.89 -13.19 -8.02
N TYR A 15 -0.96 -13.80 -6.83
CA TYR A 15 -0.37 -13.26 -5.62
C TYR A 15 1.16 -13.29 -5.65
N THR A 16 1.78 -12.19 -5.23
CA THR A 16 3.23 -12.02 -5.21
C THR A 16 3.84 -12.45 -3.88
N GLY A 17 3.11 -12.30 -2.78
CA GLY A 17 3.63 -12.47 -1.43
C GLY A 17 4.79 -11.52 -1.16
N PHE A 18 5.89 -12.07 -0.64
CA PHE A 18 7.10 -11.31 -0.37
C PHE A 18 7.76 -10.79 -1.66
N VAL A 19 7.96 -9.48 -1.73
CA VAL A 19 8.67 -8.82 -2.83
C VAL A 19 10.18 -8.84 -2.56
N GLY A 20 10.95 -9.54 -3.38
CA GLY A 20 12.39 -9.69 -3.16
C GLY A 20 13.22 -8.40 -3.34
N ASP A 21 14.35 -8.31 -2.66
CA ASP A 21 15.27 -7.16 -2.69
C ASP A 21 15.67 -6.73 -4.10
N THR A 22 15.88 -7.68 -5.01
CA THR A 22 16.22 -7.39 -6.40
C THR A 22 15.13 -6.58 -7.10
N VAL A 23 13.86 -6.83 -6.76
CA VAL A 23 12.72 -6.07 -7.30
C VAL A 23 12.68 -4.68 -6.66
N ILE A 24 12.84 -4.59 -5.34
CA ILE A 24 12.87 -3.29 -4.63
C ILE A 24 14.00 -2.40 -5.15
N ARG A 25 15.20 -2.95 -5.38
CA ARG A 25 16.33 -2.17 -5.94
C ARG A 25 16.03 -1.60 -7.31
N LYS A 26 15.34 -2.36 -8.16
CA LYS A 26 14.88 -1.88 -9.47
C LYS A 26 13.84 -0.78 -9.32
N LEU A 27 12.89 -0.91 -8.39
CA LEU A 27 11.89 0.12 -8.09
C LEU A 27 12.51 1.39 -7.50
N GLY A 28 13.64 1.28 -6.80
CA GLY A 28 14.41 2.42 -6.31
C GLY A 28 14.82 3.39 -7.43
N TYR A 29 15.13 2.89 -8.62
CA TYR A 29 15.40 3.74 -9.79
C TYR A 29 14.17 4.58 -10.16
N SER A 30 12.99 3.96 -10.18
CA SER A 30 11.72 4.63 -10.48
C SER A 30 11.29 5.67 -9.44
N LEU A 31 11.78 5.56 -8.19
CA LEU A 31 11.59 6.59 -7.17
C LEU A 31 12.52 7.80 -7.39
N VAL A 32 13.72 7.56 -7.92
CA VAL A 32 14.72 8.61 -8.18
C VAL A 32 14.39 9.39 -9.46
N ASP A 33 13.96 8.71 -10.52
CA ASP A 33 13.58 9.35 -11.79
C ASP A 33 12.21 10.03 -11.76
N GLY A 34 11.48 9.92 -10.63
CA GLY A 34 10.18 10.54 -10.42
C GLY A 34 9.02 9.84 -11.10
N SER A 35 9.23 8.67 -11.72
CA SER A 35 8.18 7.88 -12.34
C SER A 35 7.21 7.26 -11.33
N ILE A 36 7.62 7.12 -10.06
CA ILE A 36 6.76 6.78 -8.91
C ILE A 36 6.81 7.94 -7.90
N LEU A 37 5.65 8.52 -7.59
CA LEU A 37 5.55 9.66 -6.66
C LEU A 37 5.35 9.26 -5.20
N GLY A 38 4.80 8.06 -4.97
CA GLY A 38 4.52 7.54 -3.65
C GLY A 38 4.01 6.10 -3.71
N LEU A 39 3.74 5.55 -2.53
CA LEU A 39 3.28 4.19 -2.32
C LEU A 39 1.89 4.21 -1.70
N ALA A 40 1.06 3.23 -2.05
CA ALA A 40 -0.24 3.04 -1.42
C ALA A 40 -0.39 1.58 -1.01
N LEU A 41 -0.96 1.33 0.17
CA LEU A 41 -1.50 0.03 0.54
C LEU A 41 -3.03 0.14 0.47
N VAL A 42 -3.68 -0.75 -0.27
CA VAL A 42 -5.14 -0.88 -0.31
C VAL A 42 -5.51 -2.24 0.27
N VAL A 43 -6.33 -2.23 1.31
CA VAL A 43 -6.66 -3.41 2.10
C VAL A 43 -8.16 -3.53 2.34
N GLY A 44 -8.65 -4.76 2.51
CA GLY A 44 -10.05 -5.03 2.87
C GLY A 44 -10.89 -5.54 1.70
N ILE A 45 -12.21 -5.44 1.84
CA ILE A 45 -13.19 -5.98 0.90
C ILE A 45 -14.06 -4.81 0.38
N PRO A 46 -13.89 -4.39 -0.88
CA PRO A 46 -14.75 -3.35 -1.44
C PRO A 46 -16.17 -3.90 -1.66
N GLU A 47 -17.18 -3.08 -1.35
CA GLU A 47 -18.59 -3.41 -1.62
C GLU A 47 -18.90 -3.46 -3.13
N SER A 48 -18.14 -2.73 -3.94
CA SER A 48 -18.26 -2.68 -5.40
C SER A 48 -16.90 -2.77 -6.08
N SER A 49 -16.79 -3.65 -7.09
CA SER A 49 -15.60 -3.77 -7.94
C SER A 49 -15.27 -2.49 -8.70
N ASP A 50 -16.30 -1.73 -9.07
CA ASP A 50 -16.13 -0.48 -9.82
C ASP A 50 -15.48 0.59 -8.96
N SER A 51 -15.84 0.65 -7.67
CA SER A 51 -15.22 1.59 -6.72
C SER A 51 -13.74 1.27 -6.52
N ALA A 52 -13.38 0.00 -6.35
CA ALA A 52 -11.99 -0.41 -6.20
C ALA A 52 -11.18 -0.12 -7.47
N ALA A 53 -11.76 -0.40 -8.64
CA ALA A 53 -11.13 -0.12 -9.92
C ALA A 53 -10.91 1.38 -10.15
N ALA A 54 -11.88 2.22 -9.78
CA ALA A 54 -11.78 3.67 -9.88
C ALA A 54 -10.65 4.22 -9.00
N ILE A 55 -10.57 3.80 -7.73
CA ILE A 55 -9.51 4.19 -6.79
C ILE A 55 -8.14 3.76 -7.31
N CYS A 56 -8.01 2.51 -7.78
CA CYS A 56 -6.75 2.00 -8.33
C CYS A 56 -6.33 2.77 -9.60
N ARG A 57 -7.29 3.12 -10.47
CA ARG A 57 -7.03 3.93 -11.66
C ARG A 57 -6.54 5.32 -11.28
N GLU A 58 -7.19 5.99 -10.33
CA GLU A 58 -6.75 7.30 -9.86
C GLU A 58 -5.34 7.21 -9.27
N LEU A 59 -5.03 6.22 -8.44
CA LEU A 59 -3.68 5.99 -7.91
C LEU A 59 -2.64 5.82 -9.04
N GLN A 60 -2.96 5.08 -10.10
CA GLN A 60 -2.09 4.94 -11.27
C GLN A 60 -1.86 6.27 -11.99
N GLU A 61 -2.91 7.05 -12.22
CA GLU A 61 -2.86 8.39 -12.84
C GLU A 61 -2.04 9.39 -11.99
N LYS A 62 -2.03 9.20 -10.67
CA LYS A 62 -1.20 9.95 -9.72
C LYS A 62 0.20 9.37 -9.53
N TYR A 63 0.61 8.44 -10.40
CA TYR A 63 1.92 7.79 -10.38
C TYR A 63 2.25 7.06 -9.07
N MET A 64 1.24 6.54 -8.37
CA MET A 64 1.42 5.76 -7.14
C MET A 64 1.72 4.30 -7.47
N LEU A 65 2.66 3.70 -6.73
CA LEU A 65 2.83 2.25 -6.71
C LEU A 65 1.92 1.67 -5.62
N THR A 66 0.93 0.89 -6.04
CA THR A 66 -0.12 0.39 -5.16
C THR A 66 0.09 -1.07 -4.84
N PHE A 67 0.03 -1.42 -3.56
CA PHE A 67 0.05 -2.76 -3.04
C PHE A 67 -1.35 -3.12 -2.55
N LEU A 68 -1.81 -4.31 -2.89
CA LEU A 68 -3.17 -4.77 -2.64
C LEU A 68 -3.12 -5.96 -1.68
N SER A 69 -4.03 -6.02 -0.71
CA SER A 69 -4.11 -7.14 0.23
C SER A 69 -5.57 -7.44 0.62
N GLY A 70 -5.97 -8.71 0.60
CA GLY A 70 -7.33 -9.11 0.94
C GLY A 70 -8.30 -9.12 -0.26
N GLY A 71 -9.60 -9.00 0.05
CA GLY A 71 -10.70 -9.16 -0.92
C GLY A 71 -10.74 -8.12 -2.05
N VAL A 72 -9.98 -7.03 -1.96
CA VAL A 72 -9.81 -6.07 -3.06
C VAL A 72 -9.20 -6.71 -4.31
N ILE A 73 -8.31 -7.70 -4.15
CA ILE A 73 -7.64 -8.37 -5.27
C ILE A 73 -8.63 -9.15 -6.15
N PRO A 74 -9.41 -10.12 -5.63
CA PRO A 74 -10.40 -10.80 -6.43
C PRO A 74 -11.47 -9.86 -6.98
N SER A 75 -11.84 -8.80 -6.26
CA SER A 75 -12.81 -7.80 -6.75
C SER A 75 -12.30 -7.09 -8.02
N LEU A 76 -11.04 -6.66 -8.03
CA LEU A 76 -10.39 -6.05 -9.19
C LEU A 76 -10.27 -7.02 -10.38
N LEU A 77 -9.91 -8.29 -10.12
CA LEU A 77 -9.81 -9.31 -11.17
C LEU A 77 -11.15 -9.62 -11.81
N HIS A 78 -12.23 -9.72 -11.02
CA HIS A 78 -13.60 -9.88 -11.55
C HIS A 78 -14.02 -8.67 -12.39
N GLY A 79 -13.59 -7.46 -12.01
CA GLY A 79 -13.77 -6.23 -12.81
C GLY A 79 -12.88 -6.13 -14.05
N GLY A 80 -12.09 -7.16 -14.37
CA GLY A 80 -11.21 -7.19 -15.54
C GLY A 80 -9.95 -6.32 -15.41
N VAL A 81 -9.60 -5.86 -14.20
CA VAL A 81 -8.40 -5.06 -13.96
C VAL A 81 -7.17 -5.97 -13.97
N LYS A 82 -6.17 -5.60 -14.77
CA LYS A 82 -4.89 -6.30 -14.81
C LYS A 82 -4.03 -5.91 -13.61
N LEU A 83 -3.51 -6.92 -12.93
CA LEU A 83 -2.66 -6.76 -11.74
C LEU A 83 -1.24 -7.22 -12.06
N GLY A 84 -0.27 -6.63 -11.38
CA GLY A 84 1.15 -6.85 -11.61
C GLY A 84 1.97 -5.59 -11.36
N LEU A 85 3.28 -5.78 -11.24
CA LEU A 85 4.21 -4.68 -11.03
C LEU A 85 4.25 -3.73 -12.23
N GLU A 86 4.14 -4.28 -13.44
CA GLU A 86 4.04 -3.58 -14.70
C GLU A 86 2.79 -2.68 -14.80
N TYR A 87 1.74 -3.01 -14.04
CA TYR A 87 0.53 -2.20 -13.92
C TYR A 87 0.55 -1.31 -12.67
N ARG A 88 1.61 -1.33 -11.86
CA ARG A 88 1.72 -0.62 -10.57
C ARG A 88 0.63 -1.02 -9.55
N LEU A 89 0.03 -2.19 -9.73
CA LEU A 89 -0.98 -2.77 -8.85
C LEU A 89 -0.47 -4.15 -8.39
N VAL A 90 0.25 -4.19 -7.28
CA VAL A 90 0.96 -5.39 -6.79
C VAL A 90 0.06 -6.18 -5.83
N PRO A 91 -0.46 -7.36 -6.23
CA PRO A 91 -1.27 -8.20 -5.33
C PRO A 91 -0.38 -8.93 -4.33
N LEU A 92 -0.40 -8.53 -3.06
CA LEU A 92 0.44 -9.14 -2.02
C LEU A 92 -0.11 -10.50 -1.58
N GLY A 93 -1.40 -10.59 -1.28
CA GLY A 93 -1.99 -11.86 -0.85
C GLY A 93 -3.48 -11.79 -0.53
N SER A 94 -4.07 -12.96 -0.37
CA SER A 94 -5.53 -13.17 -0.30
C SER A 94 -6.21 -12.62 0.96
N THR A 95 -5.46 -12.33 2.02
CA THR A 95 -5.96 -11.81 3.30
C THR A 95 -5.36 -10.45 3.65
N PRO A 96 -6.01 -9.61 4.48
CA PRO A 96 -5.47 -8.29 4.86
C PRO A 96 -4.08 -8.35 5.50
N LEU A 97 -3.78 -9.40 6.27
CA LEU A 97 -2.47 -9.62 6.91
C LEU A 97 -1.28 -9.67 5.94
N TYR A 98 -1.47 -9.97 4.65
CA TYR A 98 -0.37 -9.89 3.68
C TYR A 98 0.11 -8.46 3.43
N GLY A 99 -0.62 -7.45 3.91
CA GLY A 99 -0.16 -6.07 4.02
C GLY A 99 1.15 -5.94 4.82
N VAL A 100 1.56 -6.96 5.59
CA VAL A 100 2.86 -6.97 6.28
C VAL A 100 4.02 -6.88 5.30
N HIS A 101 3.86 -7.39 4.07
CA HIS A 101 4.88 -7.26 3.03
C HIS A 101 5.05 -5.81 2.57
N PHE A 102 4.01 -4.97 2.66
CA PHE A 102 4.15 -3.53 2.43
C PHE A 102 5.04 -2.88 3.50
N VAL A 103 4.79 -3.18 4.78
CA VAL A 103 5.60 -2.65 5.90
C VAL A 103 7.05 -3.12 5.81
N ASP A 104 7.27 -4.39 5.46
CA ASP A 104 8.60 -4.95 5.22
C ASP A 104 9.32 -4.26 4.04
N ILE A 105 8.62 -3.91 2.96
CA ILE A 105 9.19 -3.11 1.86
C ILE A 105 9.65 -1.74 2.38
N ILE A 106 8.84 -1.05 3.19
CA ILE A 106 9.23 0.25 3.78
C ILE A 106 10.51 0.11 4.61
N ALA A 107 10.58 -0.91 5.47
CA ALA A 107 11.77 -1.14 6.30
C ALA A 107 13.01 -1.43 5.47
N ARG A 108 12.89 -2.28 4.44
CA ARG A 108 14.01 -2.58 3.54
C ARG A 108 14.43 -1.39 2.70
N VAL A 109 13.50 -0.55 2.25
CA VAL A 109 13.81 0.71 1.56
C VAL A 109 14.57 1.66 2.49
N ALA A 110 14.14 1.81 3.74
CA ALA A 110 14.83 2.62 4.73
C ALA A 110 16.27 2.15 4.97
N MET A 111 16.51 0.83 5.06
CA MET A 111 17.85 0.27 5.21
C MET A 111 18.70 0.42 3.95
N MET A 112 18.16 0.09 2.77
CA MET A 112 18.91 0.10 1.51
C MET A 112 19.24 1.50 1.01
N PHE A 113 18.30 2.44 1.13
CA PHE A 113 18.40 3.78 0.53
C PHE A 113 18.45 4.90 1.56
N GLY A 114 17.89 4.68 2.75
CA GLY A 114 17.96 5.62 3.87
C GLY A 114 19.20 5.45 4.74
N GLY A 115 19.96 4.35 4.58
CA GLY A 115 21.12 4.05 5.41
C GLY A 115 20.77 3.79 6.87
N VAL A 116 19.52 3.38 7.15
CA VAL A 116 19.09 2.98 8.49
C VAL A 116 19.79 1.68 8.88
N THR A 117 20.40 1.64 10.06
CA THR A 117 21.09 0.45 10.57
C THR A 117 20.05 -0.60 11.02
N PRO A 118 20.24 -1.89 10.68
CA PRO A 118 19.37 -2.95 11.21
C PRO A 118 19.31 -2.93 12.73
N GLY A 119 18.10 -2.97 13.30
CA GLY A 119 17.86 -2.87 14.74
C GLY A 119 17.63 -1.44 15.27
N ASP A 120 17.89 -0.40 14.46
CA ASP A 120 17.61 0.99 14.83
C ASP A 120 16.15 1.35 14.53
N ALA A 121 15.26 0.99 15.45
CA ALA A 121 13.83 1.24 15.31
C ALA A 121 13.49 2.74 15.25
N ALA A 122 14.20 3.58 16.01
CA ALA A 122 13.92 5.02 16.04
C ALA A 122 14.17 5.66 14.67
N ARG A 123 15.33 5.39 14.06
CA ARG A 123 15.65 5.92 12.72
C ARG A 123 14.78 5.33 11.62
N LEU A 124 14.32 4.09 11.79
CA LEU A 124 13.36 3.49 10.86
C LEU A 124 12.02 4.25 10.88
N LEU A 125 11.48 4.53 12.07
CA LEU A 125 10.21 5.25 12.23
C LEU A 125 10.34 6.70 11.74
N GLU A 126 11.46 7.37 12.04
CA GLU A 126 11.75 8.71 11.50
C GLU A 126 11.81 8.70 9.97
N TYR A 127 12.47 7.71 9.37
CA TYR A 127 12.49 7.57 7.91
C TYR A 127 11.09 7.36 7.34
N ALA A 128 10.26 6.51 7.97
CA ALA A 128 8.89 6.28 7.53
C ALA A 128 8.06 7.57 7.59
N ALA A 129 8.10 8.28 8.73
CA ALA A 129 7.34 9.51 8.92
C ALA A 129 7.75 10.61 7.92
N GLU A 130 9.05 10.87 7.77
CA GLU A 130 9.55 12.05 7.07
C GLU A 130 9.87 11.82 5.58
N ARG A 131 10.21 10.58 5.19
CA ARG A 131 10.73 10.29 3.85
C ARG A 131 9.85 9.36 3.04
N ALA A 132 9.19 8.39 3.67
CA ALA A 132 8.32 7.49 2.93
C ALA A 132 7.00 8.18 2.56
N LYS A 133 6.80 8.44 1.27
CA LYS A 133 5.56 8.98 0.71
C LYS A 133 4.52 7.86 0.58
N ALA A 134 3.94 7.44 1.70
CA ALA A 134 3.03 6.31 1.77
C ALA A 134 1.67 6.67 2.38
N ILE A 135 0.61 6.05 1.86
CA ILE A 135 -0.76 6.12 2.39
C ILE A 135 -1.37 4.71 2.50
N VAL A 136 -2.33 4.54 3.39
CA VAL A 136 -3.08 3.28 3.56
C VAL A 136 -4.57 3.58 3.31
N ILE A 137 -5.21 2.81 2.44
CA ILE A 137 -6.64 2.89 2.14
C ILE A 137 -7.30 1.58 2.59
N VAL A 138 -8.32 1.70 3.43
CA VAL A 138 -8.98 0.58 4.08
C VAL A 138 -10.43 0.52 3.62
N PHE A 139 -10.77 -0.53 2.88
CA PHE A 139 -12.16 -0.91 2.62
C PHE A 139 -12.79 -1.60 3.83
N PRO A 140 -14.13 -1.68 3.90
CA PRO A 140 -14.85 -2.46 4.90
C PRO A 140 -14.44 -3.96 4.95
N GLY A 141 -15.01 -4.70 5.92
CA GLY A 141 -14.92 -6.16 5.97
C GLY A 141 -13.62 -6.70 6.57
N LEU A 142 -12.97 -5.92 7.44
CA LEU A 142 -11.83 -6.36 8.25
C LEU A 142 -12.34 -7.05 9.53
N SER A 143 -11.67 -8.13 9.94
CA SER A 143 -11.85 -8.71 11.27
C SER A 143 -11.15 -7.85 12.35
N ASP A 144 -11.41 -8.11 13.63
CA ASP A 144 -10.72 -7.42 14.73
C ASP A 144 -9.19 -7.59 14.67
N GLU A 145 -8.72 -8.77 14.24
CA GLU A 145 -7.29 -9.03 14.02
C GLU A 145 -6.72 -8.17 12.89
N ASP A 146 -7.46 -8.04 11.77
CA ASP A 146 -7.04 -7.21 10.65
C ASP A 146 -7.07 -5.72 11.01
N ILE A 147 -8.06 -5.28 11.80
CA ILE A 147 -8.15 -3.91 12.30
C ILE A 147 -6.95 -3.61 13.18
N ALA A 148 -6.63 -4.48 14.15
CA ALA A 148 -5.47 -4.32 15.02
C ALA A 148 -4.15 -4.26 14.22
N PHE A 149 -4.03 -5.10 13.19
CA PHE A 149 -2.87 -5.10 12.29
C PHE A 149 -2.72 -3.77 11.53
N VAL A 150 -3.81 -3.25 10.94
CA VAL A 150 -3.78 -1.96 10.24
C VAL A 150 -3.54 -0.80 11.21
N ASP A 151 -4.16 -0.82 12.40
CA ASP A 151 -3.97 0.24 13.40
C ASP A 151 -2.52 0.31 13.89
N ALA A 152 -1.83 -0.84 14.00
CA ALA A 152 -0.42 -0.88 14.34
C ALA A 152 0.47 -0.10 13.33
N MET A 153 0.04 0.08 12.08
CA MET A 153 0.79 0.86 11.09
C MET A 153 0.83 2.36 11.39
N ARG A 154 0.01 2.87 12.33
CA ARG A 154 0.03 4.27 12.76
C ARG A 154 1.40 4.71 13.26
N VAL A 155 2.19 3.79 13.81
CA VAL A 155 3.56 4.07 14.25
C VAL A 155 4.47 4.56 13.11
N LEU A 156 4.12 4.26 11.85
CA LEU A 156 4.84 4.70 10.65
C LEU A 156 4.45 6.11 10.18
N ASP A 157 3.46 6.74 10.83
CA ASP A 157 2.93 8.06 10.47
C ASP A 157 2.46 8.15 9.00
N PHE A 158 1.80 7.07 8.54
CA PHE A 158 1.08 7.06 7.28
C PHE A 158 -0.38 7.41 7.51
N PRO A 159 -0.98 8.30 6.71
CA PRO A 159 -2.42 8.50 6.72
C PRO A 159 -3.12 7.18 6.44
N ILE A 160 -3.99 6.76 7.36
CA ILE A 160 -4.89 5.62 7.20
C ILE A 160 -6.27 6.17 6.87
N LEU A 161 -6.71 5.97 5.62
CA LEU A 161 -7.96 6.47 5.09
C LEU A 161 -8.96 5.31 5.08
N SER A 162 -10.10 5.48 5.73
CA SER A 162 -11.11 4.44 5.81
C SER A 162 -12.33 4.77 4.96
N LEU A 163 -12.78 3.77 4.19
CA LEU A 163 -14.01 3.76 3.42
C LEU A 163 -15.13 2.99 4.12
N GLY A 164 -14.91 2.55 5.37
CA GLY A 164 -15.90 1.88 6.21
C GLY A 164 -16.08 2.56 7.55
N ASP A 165 -17.11 2.14 8.27
CA ASP A 165 -17.44 2.65 9.60
C ASP A 165 -16.63 1.89 10.66
N TYR A 166 -15.39 2.33 10.90
CA TYR A 166 -14.53 1.81 11.96
C TYR A 166 -14.46 2.77 13.14
N GLU A 167 -14.72 2.25 14.34
CA GLU A 167 -14.61 3.00 15.59
C GLU A 167 -13.15 2.99 16.08
N GLY A 168 -12.55 4.17 16.27
CA GLY A 168 -11.13 4.26 16.68
C GLY A 168 -10.45 5.63 16.54
N GLY A 169 -11.12 6.62 15.94
CA GLY A 169 -10.79 8.06 15.98
C GLY A 169 -9.52 8.52 15.24
N ALA A 170 -8.57 7.63 14.98
CA ALA A 170 -7.33 7.98 14.31
C ALA A 170 -7.35 7.73 12.80
N TRP A 171 -8.20 6.84 12.33
CA TRP A 171 -8.37 6.60 10.90
C TRP A 171 -9.22 7.72 10.32
N ILE A 172 -8.85 8.20 9.14
CA ILE A 172 -9.47 9.35 8.49
C ILE A 172 -10.64 8.83 7.64
N PRO A 173 -11.90 9.13 7.98
CA PRO A 173 -13.03 8.73 7.15
C PRO A 173 -12.94 9.39 5.77
N ALA A 174 -13.21 8.65 4.71
CA ALA A 174 -13.19 9.14 3.34
C ALA A 174 -14.30 8.48 2.53
N SER A 175 -14.58 9.03 1.35
CA SER A 175 -15.45 8.43 0.34
C SER A 175 -14.63 7.93 -0.83
N SER A 176 -15.19 7.04 -1.64
CA SER A 176 -14.51 6.54 -2.83
C SER A 176 -14.07 7.62 -3.81
N ASN A 177 -14.72 8.79 -3.79
CA ASN A 177 -14.45 9.91 -4.70
C ASN A 177 -13.31 10.82 -4.24
N ASP A 178 -12.95 10.82 -2.96
CA ASP A 178 -11.95 11.75 -2.39
C ASP A 178 -10.81 11.05 -1.65
N VAL A 179 -10.89 9.74 -1.41
CA VAL A 179 -9.92 8.99 -0.61
C VAL A 179 -8.47 9.13 -1.08
N VAL A 180 -8.23 9.07 -2.40
CA VAL A 180 -6.87 9.18 -2.96
C VAL A 180 -6.33 10.58 -2.76
N LYS A 181 -7.06 11.59 -3.23
CA LYS A 181 -6.71 13.01 -3.05
C LYS A 181 -6.48 13.35 -1.58
N LYS A 182 -7.41 12.95 -0.70
CA LYS A 182 -7.34 13.23 0.74
C LYS A 182 -6.10 12.59 1.37
N GLY A 183 -5.80 11.35 1.02
CA GLY A 183 -4.60 10.66 1.50
C GLY A 183 -3.32 11.34 1.02
N MET A 184 -3.22 11.65 -0.27
CA MET A 184 -2.08 12.35 -0.85
C MET A 184 -1.88 13.74 -0.22
N ASP A 185 -2.95 14.51 -0.05
CA ASP A 185 -2.91 15.84 0.57
C ASP A 185 -2.44 15.76 2.03
N LYS A 186 -2.87 14.74 2.79
CA LYS A 186 -2.40 14.53 4.16
C LYS A 186 -0.96 14.10 4.27
N LYS A 187 -0.44 13.30 3.33
CA LYS A 187 0.99 12.94 3.32
C LYS A 187 1.87 13.97 2.61
N GLY A 188 1.29 14.98 1.96
CA GLY A 188 2.04 15.99 1.20
C GLY A 188 2.57 15.49 -0.15
N ILE A 189 1.94 14.47 -0.75
CA ILE A 189 2.31 13.95 -2.07
C ILE A 189 1.67 14.83 -3.14
N ARG A 190 2.48 15.46 -3.99
CA ARG A 190 2.03 16.38 -5.04
C ARG A 190 2.41 15.84 -6.42
N VAL A 191 1.46 15.92 -7.35
CA VAL A 191 1.74 15.65 -8.77
C VAL A 191 2.36 16.90 -9.39
N ASN A 192 3.58 16.76 -9.90
CA ASN A 192 4.19 17.81 -10.70
C ASN A 192 3.57 17.76 -12.10
N VAL A 193 2.67 18.70 -12.40
CA VAL A 193 2.20 18.88 -13.78
C VAL A 193 3.32 19.55 -14.55
N THR A 194 4.09 18.77 -15.31
CA THR A 194 4.98 19.34 -16.32
C THR A 194 4.08 19.86 -17.43
N ALA A 195 3.87 21.17 -17.50
CA ALA A 195 3.22 21.80 -18.65
C ALA A 195 4.03 21.42 -19.89
N ILE A 196 3.40 20.76 -20.85
CA ILE A 196 3.99 20.55 -22.16
C ILE A 196 4.01 21.94 -22.82
N PRO A 197 5.19 22.51 -23.18
CA PRO A 197 5.28 23.80 -23.85
C PRO A 197 4.62 23.79 -25.23
#